data_AF-A0AA51U8V5-F1
#
_entry.id   AF-A0AA51U8V5-F1
#
_cell.length_a   1.000
_cell.length_b   1.000
_cell.length_c   1.000
_cell.angle_alpha   90.00
_cell.angle_beta   90.00
_cell.angle_gamma   90.00
#
_symmetry.space_group_name_H-M   'P 1'
#
loop_
_entity.id
_entity.type
_entity.pdbx_description
1 polymer ?
#
loop_
_entity_poly.entity_id
_entity_poly.type
_entity_poly.pdbx_seq_one_letter_code
_entity_poly.pdbx_strand_id
1 'polypeptide(L)'
;MPVFGVAVDPAPRRDARPTVLLIGPDLKQEAQANALLSLHASLTYRIVVLTDGRSKQSWTERFGHEVSIFHYSELVPAAMASLADLALVFVPPTSSYRSQALLANLAVSGVPLVDCSPGWLHLDYAAPMLQGPPDLTAVAGFLAGEIMSSLDVIGRQASLSKFVSSLAGGEALEAIKRLDTESQLGCGAAQGPASTAGKKEPQNPSIVFVPTNGVGLGHAQRCSLIATELKKNGSRPVFAAFPSCLRMLRSYGFDTMPLVSRSTWHKHEYANDLVNYLRLNRVTAESQTLVFDGGYIFDSIYRSIVENGLNGVWIRRGLWQEGQSNGIALDREKAFRRVIVPTEAFEELNSSYSHGGHVHFVGPIVQTVPLTKRRRKSIRAELATRFGRDFKHLVVTMLGGGLAAGRSAQIAAICAMMAERTDTLHLVVVWPNATVEAGAYAWPNTRIVKTHHANALVLASDLFISAAGYNSYHEALYGRIPTIFMAQMSVFMDDQRRRAMAAVERGLADIVEPHEMHALRAKLADHLDGSRSQDVRGLLSELELPEPGTAQAARLIEEICNDH
;
A
#
# COMPACT_ATOMS: atom_id res chain seq x y z
N MET A 1 7.92 -28.63 -24.85
CA MET A 1 8.85 -27.53 -25.15
C MET A 1 10.07 -27.71 -24.26
N PRO A 2 11.29 -27.46 -24.76
CA PRO A 2 12.46 -27.45 -23.87
C PRO A 2 12.25 -26.38 -22.78
N VAL A 3 12.66 -26.71 -21.55
CA VAL A 3 12.60 -25.81 -20.40
C VAL A 3 14.02 -25.35 -20.12
N PHE A 4 14.22 -24.03 -20.14
CA PHE A 4 15.50 -23.42 -19.78
C PHE A 4 15.35 -22.68 -18.46
N GLY A 5 16.32 -22.86 -17.57
CA GLY A 5 16.41 -22.15 -16.30
C GLY A 5 17.04 -20.76 -16.50
N VAL A 6 16.52 -19.78 -15.76
CA VAL A 6 17.11 -18.45 -15.60
C VAL A 6 17.69 -18.38 -14.20
N ALA A 7 19.01 -18.24 -14.09
CA ALA A 7 19.68 -18.05 -12.81
C ALA A 7 19.25 -16.70 -12.22
N VAL A 8 18.89 -16.71 -10.94
CA VAL A 8 18.47 -15.52 -10.21
C VAL A 8 19.30 -15.36 -8.96
N ASP A 9 19.60 -14.11 -8.63
CA ASP A 9 20.19 -13.78 -7.35
C ASP A 9 19.13 -13.93 -6.23
N PRO A 10 19.52 -14.39 -5.03
CA PRO A 10 18.62 -14.44 -3.88
C PRO A 10 18.03 -13.05 -3.58
N ALA A 11 16.73 -12.99 -3.30
CA ALA A 11 16.09 -11.76 -2.88
C ALA A 11 16.67 -11.30 -1.52
N PRO A 12 16.76 -9.97 -1.26
CA PRO A 12 17.17 -9.46 0.03
C PRO A 12 16.36 -10.08 1.16
N ARG A 13 17.04 -10.68 2.14
CA ARG A 13 16.36 -11.43 3.20
C ARG A 13 15.64 -10.48 4.16
N ARG A 14 14.45 -10.89 4.64
CA ARG A 14 13.76 -10.14 5.71
C ARG A 14 14.48 -10.22 7.05
N ASP A 15 15.11 -11.36 7.30
CA ASP A 15 15.91 -11.67 8.48
C ASP A 15 17.03 -12.66 8.08
N ALA A 16 17.88 -13.06 9.02
CA ALA A 16 19.01 -13.95 8.72
C ALA A 16 18.60 -15.40 8.37
N ARG A 17 17.32 -15.78 8.57
CA ARG A 17 16.87 -17.17 8.46
C ARG A 17 16.74 -17.59 6.99
N PRO A 18 17.23 -18.80 6.61
CA PRO A 18 16.98 -19.34 5.28
C PRO A 18 15.49 -19.60 5.04
N THR A 19 15.05 -19.42 3.81
CA THR A 19 13.68 -19.66 3.37
C THR A 19 13.55 -21.03 2.72
N VAL A 20 12.68 -21.86 3.28
CA VAL A 20 12.32 -23.18 2.78
C VAL A 20 11.01 -23.08 2.00
N LEU A 21 11.09 -23.35 0.70
CA LEU A 21 9.96 -23.37 -0.22
C LEU A 21 9.36 -24.79 -0.28
N LEU A 22 8.10 -24.93 0.13
CA LEU A 22 7.33 -26.17 0.03
C LEU A 22 6.47 -26.11 -1.23
N ILE A 23 6.73 -26.98 -2.21
CA ILE A 23 6.03 -27.02 -3.48
C ILE A 23 4.99 -28.14 -3.48
N GLY A 24 3.72 -27.75 -3.47
CA GLY A 24 2.56 -28.64 -3.54
C GLY A 24 2.34 -29.56 -2.33
N PRO A 25 2.60 -29.17 -1.07
CA PRO A 25 2.32 -30.05 0.06
C PRO A 25 0.82 -30.41 0.15
N ASP A 26 0.50 -31.57 0.71
CA ASP A 26 -0.89 -31.95 1.00
C ASP A 26 -1.40 -31.17 2.22
N LEU A 27 -2.24 -30.15 1.98
CA LEU A 27 -2.83 -29.31 3.02
C LEU A 27 -4.25 -29.75 3.43
N LYS A 28 -4.77 -30.84 2.86
CA LYS A 28 -6.15 -31.29 3.13
C LYS A 28 -6.25 -32.06 4.44
N GLN A 29 -5.19 -32.76 4.81
CA GLN A 29 -5.14 -33.55 6.03
C GLN A 29 -4.80 -32.68 7.23
N GLU A 30 -5.53 -32.86 8.33
CA GLU A 30 -5.34 -32.04 9.53
C GLU A 30 -3.96 -32.19 10.17
N ALA A 31 -3.41 -33.42 10.19
CA ALA A 31 -2.06 -33.67 10.68
C ALA A 31 -1.00 -32.89 9.88
N GLN A 32 -1.12 -32.86 8.55
CA GLN A 32 -0.22 -32.11 7.66
C GLN A 32 -0.36 -30.60 7.87
N ALA A 33 -1.59 -30.10 8.02
CA ALA A 33 -1.83 -28.68 8.28
C ALA A 33 -1.22 -28.22 9.63
N ASN A 34 -1.38 -29.02 10.68
CA ASN A 34 -0.76 -28.74 11.99
C ASN A 34 0.77 -28.81 11.94
N ALA A 35 1.32 -29.74 11.15
CA ALA A 35 2.76 -29.80 10.90
C ALA A 35 3.26 -28.52 10.20
N LEU A 36 2.53 -28.01 9.20
CA LEU A 36 2.88 -26.75 8.53
C LEU A 36 2.89 -25.56 9.50
N LEU A 37 1.91 -25.44 10.39
CA LEU A 37 1.90 -24.41 11.44
C LEU A 37 3.11 -24.52 12.37
N SER A 38 3.46 -25.75 12.76
CA SER A 38 4.64 -26.02 13.59
C SER A 38 5.95 -25.65 12.87
N LEU A 39 6.06 -25.96 11.58
CA LEU A 39 7.20 -25.57 10.75
C LEU A 39 7.30 -24.04 10.61
N HIS A 40 6.18 -23.35 10.44
CA HIS A 40 6.13 -21.89 10.33
C HIS A 40 6.63 -21.19 11.61
N ALA A 41 6.38 -21.78 12.79
CA ALA A 41 6.82 -21.24 14.08
C ALA A 41 8.34 -21.37 14.34
N SER A 42 9.10 -21.99 13.43
CA SER A 42 10.54 -22.20 13.59
C SER A 42 11.34 -20.90 13.70
N LEU A 43 12.32 -20.88 14.60
CA LEU A 43 13.28 -19.79 14.75
C LEU A 43 14.53 -19.95 13.86
N THR A 44 14.70 -21.10 13.21
CA THR A 44 15.91 -21.39 12.41
C THR A 44 15.72 -21.17 10.92
N TYR A 45 14.48 -21.24 10.43
CA TYR A 45 14.15 -21.06 9.02
C TYR A 45 12.77 -20.42 8.86
N ARG A 46 12.44 -19.99 7.64
CA ARG A 46 11.11 -19.49 7.27
C ARG A 46 10.47 -20.45 6.28
N ILE A 47 9.15 -20.58 6.36
CA ILE A 47 8.37 -21.38 5.40
C ILE A 47 7.67 -20.47 4.40
N VAL A 48 7.80 -20.83 3.12
CA VAL A 48 6.97 -20.34 2.02
C VAL A 48 6.32 -21.55 1.36
N VAL A 49 5.04 -21.46 1.04
CA VAL A 49 4.30 -22.56 0.39
C VAL A 49 3.87 -22.12 -1.00
N LEU A 50 4.03 -23.00 -1.98
CA LEU A 50 3.50 -22.84 -3.32
C LEU A 50 2.47 -23.94 -3.58
N THR A 51 1.21 -23.59 -3.83
CA THR A 51 0.12 -24.57 -4.00
C THR A 51 -0.94 -24.11 -5.01
N ASP A 52 -1.93 -24.95 -5.28
CA ASP A 52 -3.05 -24.62 -6.15
C ASP A 52 -4.06 -23.66 -5.49
N GLY A 53 -4.92 -23.05 -6.30
CA GLY A 53 -5.85 -22.03 -5.81
C GLY A 53 -6.86 -22.55 -4.78
N ARG A 54 -7.32 -23.82 -4.90
CA ARG A 54 -8.31 -24.39 -3.97
C ARG A 54 -7.67 -24.65 -2.62
N SER A 55 -6.47 -25.24 -2.61
CA SER A 55 -5.73 -25.49 -1.36
C SER A 55 -5.38 -24.18 -0.65
N LYS A 56 -4.94 -23.16 -1.39
CA LYS A 56 -4.67 -21.83 -0.83
C LYS A 56 -5.93 -21.18 -0.24
N GLN A 57 -7.04 -21.22 -0.97
CA GLN A 57 -8.31 -20.64 -0.51
C GLN A 57 -8.79 -21.35 0.77
N SER A 58 -8.84 -22.68 0.77
CA SER A 58 -9.26 -23.48 1.92
C SER A 58 -8.36 -23.23 3.14
N TRP A 59 -7.05 -23.09 2.95
CA TRP A 59 -6.13 -22.71 4.03
C TRP A 59 -6.46 -21.34 4.60
N THR A 60 -6.67 -20.35 3.72
CA THR A 60 -6.91 -18.96 4.11
C THR A 60 -8.20 -18.82 4.90
N GLU A 61 -9.26 -19.52 4.50
CA GLU A 61 -10.54 -19.55 5.21
C GLU A 61 -10.43 -20.18 6.60
N ARG A 62 -9.53 -21.16 6.78
CA ARG A 62 -9.37 -21.90 8.04
C ARG A 62 -8.36 -21.29 9.01
N PHE A 63 -7.24 -20.79 8.50
CA PHE A 63 -6.06 -20.39 9.29
C PHE A 63 -5.61 -18.94 9.03
N GLY A 64 -6.28 -18.20 8.15
CA GLY A 64 -5.92 -16.83 7.82
C GLY A 64 -4.65 -16.72 6.96
N HIS A 65 -3.89 -15.65 7.17
CA HIS A 65 -2.80 -15.22 6.28
C HIS A 65 -1.39 -15.28 6.93
N GLU A 66 -1.23 -15.94 8.08
CA GLU A 66 0.04 -15.96 8.81
C GLU A 66 1.14 -16.71 8.03
N VAL A 67 0.78 -17.84 7.41
CA VAL A 67 1.68 -18.60 6.55
C VAL A 67 1.71 -17.98 5.14
N SER A 68 2.90 -17.69 4.63
CA SER A 68 3.10 -17.19 3.27
C SER A 68 2.80 -18.27 2.22
N ILE A 69 1.56 -18.31 1.75
CA ILE A 69 1.12 -19.23 0.68
C ILE A 69 0.94 -18.49 -0.64
N PHE A 70 1.55 -19.00 -1.70
CA PHE A 70 1.46 -18.48 -3.05
C PHE A 70 0.72 -19.46 -3.94
N HIS A 71 -0.12 -18.93 -4.82
CA HIS A 71 -0.61 -19.63 -5.98
C HIS A 71 0.42 -19.60 -7.10
N TYR A 72 0.49 -20.68 -7.90
CA TYR A 72 1.38 -20.77 -9.06
C TYR A 72 1.32 -19.55 -9.98
N SER A 73 0.17 -18.89 -10.14
CA SER A 73 0.04 -17.75 -11.06
C SER A 73 0.50 -16.39 -10.50
N GLU A 74 0.76 -16.27 -9.20
CA GLU A 74 1.01 -14.96 -8.55
C GLU A 74 2.34 -14.31 -8.95
N LEU A 75 3.41 -15.11 -9.03
CA LEU A 75 4.76 -14.63 -9.33
C LEU A 75 5.37 -15.43 -10.46
N VAL A 76 6.13 -14.76 -11.31
CA VAL A 76 6.89 -15.45 -12.36
C VAL A 76 7.87 -16.45 -11.73
N PRO A 77 8.16 -17.60 -12.38
CA PRO A 77 9.03 -18.64 -11.81
C PRO A 77 10.38 -18.13 -11.30
N ALA A 78 10.99 -17.16 -11.99
CA ALA A 78 12.26 -16.55 -11.59
C ALA A 78 12.16 -15.83 -10.24
N ALA A 79 11.09 -15.06 -10.04
CA ALA A 79 10.85 -14.34 -8.79
C ALA A 79 10.42 -15.26 -7.64
N MET A 80 9.78 -16.40 -7.94
CA MET A 80 9.52 -17.42 -6.93
C MET A 80 10.82 -18.13 -6.51
N ALA A 81 11.70 -18.41 -7.47
CA ALA A 81 12.99 -19.04 -7.20
C ALA A 81 13.91 -18.16 -6.33
N SER A 82 13.93 -16.84 -6.55
CA SER A 82 14.75 -15.92 -5.77
C SER A 82 14.34 -15.81 -4.29
N LEU A 83 13.14 -16.27 -3.92
CA LEU A 83 12.68 -16.31 -2.53
C LEU A 83 13.18 -17.52 -1.75
N ALA A 84 13.74 -18.54 -2.40
CA ALA A 84 14.04 -19.82 -1.77
C ALA A 84 15.56 -20.02 -1.56
N ASP A 85 15.94 -20.43 -0.36
CA ASP A 85 17.27 -20.95 -0.05
C ASP A 85 17.29 -22.49 -0.08
N LEU A 86 16.12 -23.14 -0.04
CA LEU A 86 15.92 -24.59 -0.13
C LEU A 86 14.51 -24.85 -0.70
N ALA A 87 14.35 -25.86 -1.55
CA ALA A 87 13.03 -26.26 -2.05
C ALA A 87 12.73 -27.75 -1.80
N LEU A 88 11.58 -28.03 -1.19
CA LEU A 88 11.03 -29.37 -0.99
C LEU A 88 9.84 -29.56 -1.93
N VAL A 89 9.86 -30.61 -2.73
CA VAL A 89 8.90 -30.84 -3.82
C VAL A 89 8.05 -32.06 -3.51
N PHE A 90 6.76 -31.84 -3.23
CA PHE A 90 5.84 -32.91 -2.83
C PHE A 90 5.01 -33.45 -4.00
N VAL A 91 4.90 -32.69 -5.09
CA VAL A 91 4.08 -33.02 -6.26
C VAL A 91 4.93 -32.95 -7.54
N PRO A 92 4.79 -33.91 -8.46
CA PRO A 92 5.51 -33.90 -9.73
C PRO A 92 5.36 -32.60 -10.54
N PRO A 93 6.47 -32.02 -11.05
CA PRO A 93 6.46 -30.81 -11.87
C PRO A 93 5.84 -31.02 -13.25
N THR A 94 5.63 -32.28 -13.66
CA THR A 94 5.13 -32.67 -14.98
C THR A 94 3.73 -32.11 -15.29
N SER A 95 3.01 -31.63 -14.29
CA SER A 95 1.68 -31.05 -14.40
C SER A 95 1.61 -29.67 -15.07
N SER A 96 2.68 -28.86 -15.08
CA SER A 96 2.67 -27.55 -15.77
C SER A 96 4.04 -27.03 -16.20
N TYR A 97 4.09 -26.30 -17.33
CA TYR A 97 5.31 -25.62 -17.80
C TYR A 97 5.88 -24.65 -16.76
N ARG A 98 5.02 -23.98 -15.99
CA ARG A 98 5.42 -23.01 -14.97
C ARG A 98 6.14 -23.68 -13.80
N SER A 99 5.68 -24.86 -13.39
CA SER A 99 6.32 -25.67 -12.35
C SER A 99 7.67 -26.21 -12.82
N GLN A 100 7.77 -26.64 -14.08
CA GLN A 100 9.04 -27.06 -14.68
C GLN A 100 10.04 -25.89 -14.76
N ALA A 101 9.60 -24.73 -15.22
CA ALA A 101 10.42 -23.52 -15.26
C ALA A 101 10.89 -23.08 -13.87
N LEU A 102 10.05 -23.23 -12.84
CA LEU A 102 10.44 -22.94 -11.46
C LEU A 102 11.55 -23.87 -10.99
N LEU A 103 11.40 -25.19 -11.17
CA LEU A 103 12.46 -26.14 -10.79
C LEU A 103 13.75 -25.89 -11.56
N ALA A 104 13.65 -25.59 -12.85
CA ALA A 104 14.81 -25.24 -13.65
C ALA A 104 15.52 -23.99 -13.09
N ASN A 105 14.78 -22.93 -12.77
CA ASN A 105 15.31 -21.70 -12.17
C ASN A 105 15.97 -21.95 -10.81
N LEU A 106 15.32 -22.71 -9.93
CA LEU A 106 15.89 -23.08 -8.63
C LEU A 106 17.21 -23.84 -8.81
N ALA A 107 17.23 -24.82 -9.71
CA ALA A 107 18.40 -25.65 -9.97
C ALA A 107 19.58 -24.82 -10.54
N VAL A 108 19.35 -23.98 -11.54
CA VAL A 108 20.41 -23.13 -12.13
C VAL A 108 20.86 -22.00 -11.19
N SER A 109 20.03 -21.63 -10.22
CA SER A 109 20.39 -20.68 -9.16
C SER A 109 21.14 -21.34 -7.99
N GLY A 110 21.39 -22.66 -8.08
CA GLY A 110 22.10 -23.42 -7.05
C GLY A 110 21.30 -23.65 -5.77
N VAL A 111 19.97 -23.51 -5.82
CA VAL A 111 19.10 -23.80 -4.67
C VAL A 111 19.02 -25.32 -4.48
N PRO A 112 19.36 -25.84 -3.30
CA PRO A 112 19.15 -27.25 -2.96
C PRO A 112 17.72 -27.71 -3.23
N LEU A 113 17.58 -28.83 -3.92
CA LEU A 113 16.29 -29.43 -4.24
C LEU A 113 16.14 -30.77 -3.52
N VAL A 114 14.97 -30.98 -2.91
CA VAL A 114 14.62 -32.21 -2.20
C VAL A 114 13.32 -32.77 -2.79
N ASP A 115 13.36 -34.02 -3.25
CA ASP A 115 12.19 -34.77 -3.66
C ASP A 115 11.51 -35.35 -2.41
N CYS A 116 10.32 -34.82 -2.11
CA CYS A 116 9.41 -35.26 -1.06
C CYS A 116 8.16 -35.92 -1.66
N SER A 117 8.17 -36.31 -2.94
CA SER A 117 7.04 -37.00 -3.54
C SER A 117 6.96 -38.46 -3.06
N PRO A 118 5.75 -39.03 -2.91
CA PRO A 118 5.63 -40.44 -2.55
C PRO A 118 6.35 -41.34 -3.56
N GLY A 119 7.37 -42.07 -3.08
CA GLY A 119 8.19 -42.96 -3.92
C GLY A 119 9.28 -42.26 -4.74
N TRP A 120 9.57 -40.97 -4.49
CA TRP A 120 10.65 -40.20 -5.11
C TRP A 120 10.64 -40.27 -6.65
N LEU A 121 9.48 -39.94 -7.23
CA LEU A 121 9.14 -40.20 -8.62
C LEU A 121 9.57 -39.08 -9.58
N HIS A 122 10.45 -38.14 -9.19
CA HIS A 122 10.94 -37.07 -10.07
C HIS A 122 12.04 -37.52 -11.03
N LEU A 123 11.75 -38.52 -11.87
CA LEU A 123 12.70 -39.21 -12.75
C LEU A 123 13.52 -38.27 -13.66
N ASP A 124 12.94 -37.18 -14.17
CA ASP A 124 13.62 -36.23 -15.07
C ASP A 124 14.53 -35.23 -14.35
N TYR A 125 14.35 -35.03 -13.04
CA TYR A 125 15.15 -34.13 -12.18
C TYR A 125 15.87 -34.91 -11.06
N ALA A 126 15.95 -36.24 -11.16
CA ALA A 126 16.43 -37.11 -10.09
C ALA A 126 17.93 -36.94 -9.77
N ALA A 127 18.74 -36.49 -10.73
CA ALA A 127 20.18 -36.35 -10.55
C ALA A 127 20.60 -35.23 -9.55
N PRO A 128 19.96 -34.04 -9.55
CA PRO A 128 20.25 -32.99 -8.56
C PRO A 128 19.42 -33.04 -7.26
N MET A 129 18.41 -33.90 -7.13
CA MET A 129 17.49 -33.87 -5.98
C MET A 129 17.89 -34.84 -4.87
N LEU A 130 17.92 -34.36 -3.64
CA LEU A 130 18.03 -35.22 -2.45
C LEU A 130 16.70 -35.91 -2.17
N GLN A 131 16.72 -37.09 -1.54
CA GLN A 131 15.51 -37.75 -1.08
C GLN A 131 15.11 -37.20 0.29
N GLY A 132 13.87 -36.73 0.40
CA GLY A 132 13.29 -36.22 1.65
C GLY A 132 12.04 -36.98 2.08
N PRO A 133 11.50 -36.66 3.26
CA PRO A 133 10.28 -37.28 3.76
C PRO A 133 9.05 -36.79 2.97
N PRO A 134 8.11 -37.68 2.62
CA PRO A 134 6.88 -37.28 1.93
C PRO A 134 5.82 -36.67 2.84
N ASP A 135 6.00 -36.78 4.16
CA ASP A 135 5.07 -36.29 5.17
C ASP A 135 5.65 -35.04 5.87
N LEU A 136 4.88 -33.94 5.94
CA LEU A 136 5.31 -32.70 6.60
C LEU A 136 5.66 -32.91 8.08
N THR A 137 5.06 -33.90 8.75
CA THR A 137 5.35 -34.19 10.16
C THR A 137 6.81 -34.60 10.39
N ALA A 138 7.47 -35.18 9.39
CA ALA A 138 8.87 -35.59 9.46
C ALA A 138 9.85 -34.52 8.94
N VAL A 139 9.36 -33.47 8.26
CA VAL A 139 10.20 -32.43 7.65
C VAL A 139 11.04 -31.68 8.67
N ALA A 140 10.49 -31.35 9.84
CA ALA A 140 11.23 -30.60 10.87
C ALA A 140 12.51 -31.33 11.31
N GLY A 141 12.41 -32.63 11.57
CA GLY A 141 13.54 -33.48 11.96
C GLY A 141 14.58 -33.61 10.85
N PHE A 142 14.12 -33.81 9.61
CA PHE A 142 14.99 -33.88 8.43
C PHE A 142 15.77 -32.57 8.20
N LEU A 143 15.10 -31.42 8.27
CA LEU A 143 15.74 -30.12 8.12
C LEU A 143 16.83 -29.92 9.19
N ALA A 144 16.50 -30.17 10.46
CA ALA A 144 17.43 -29.97 11.56
C ALA A 144 18.61 -30.95 11.56
N GLY A 145 18.37 -32.21 11.19
CA GLY A 145 19.37 -33.28 11.27
C GLY A 145 20.31 -33.35 10.06
N GLU A 146 19.81 -33.05 8.86
CA GLU A 146 20.51 -33.42 7.61
C GLU A 146 20.79 -32.23 6.69
N ILE A 147 19.90 -31.23 6.67
CA ILE A 147 19.96 -30.16 5.65
C ILE A 147 20.57 -28.86 6.17
N MET A 148 20.11 -28.34 7.31
CA MET A 148 20.39 -26.96 7.72
C MET A 148 21.89 -26.67 7.90
N SER A 149 22.67 -27.61 8.42
CA SER A 149 24.12 -27.44 8.61
C SER A 149 24.92 -27.51 7.30
N SER A 150 24.34 -28.08 6.25
CA SER A 150 25.03 -28.45 5.00
C SER A 150 24.49 -27.73 3.77
N LEU A 151 23.57 -26.78 3.96
CA LEU A 151 22.79 -26.13 2.90
C LEU A 151 23.65 -25.55 1.78
N ASP A 152 24.70 -24.81 2.12
CA ASP A 152 25.64 -24.22 1.15
C ASP A 152 26.46 -25.28 0.38
N VAL A 153 26.80 -26.38 1.04
CA VAL A 153 27.57 -27.47 0.43
C VAL A 153 26.70 -28.20 -0.58
N ILE A 154 25.46 -28.50 -0.21
CA ILE A 154 24.47 -29.16 -1.08
C ILE A 154 24.22 -28.30 -2.32
N GLY A 155 23.99 -26.99 -2.15
CA GLY A 155 23.72 -26.07 -3.25
C GLY A 155 24.88 -25.99 -4.25
N ARG A 156 26.12 -25.88 -3.74
CA ARG A 156 27.34 -25.90 -4.57
C ARG A 156 27.52 -27.21 -5.33
N GLN A 157 27.21 -28.36 -4.73
CA GLN A 157 27.34 -29.64 -5.43
C GLN A 157 26.27 -29.79 -6.52
N ALA A 158 25.03 -29.38 -6.23
CA ALA A 158 23.93 -29.43 -7.18
C ALA A 158 24.21 -28.57 -8.44
N SER A 159 24.74 -27.35 -8.24
CA SER A 159 25.04 -26.42 -9.34
C SER A 159 26.16 -26.90 -10.27
N LEU A 160 27.06 -27.76 -9.80
CA LEU A 160 28.13 -28.37 -10.59
C LEU A 160 27.68 -29.60 -11.40
N SER A 161 26.43 -30.03 -11.26
CA SER A 161 25.93 -31.21 -11.98
C SER A 161 25.77 -30.94 -13.48
N LYS A 162 26.06 -31.97 -14.30
CA LYS A 162 25.86 -31.91 -15.76
C LYS A 162 24.42 -31.59 -16.16
N PHE A 163 23.46 -31.99 -15.31
CA PHE A 163 22.05 -31.72 -15.51
C PHE A 163 21.74 -30.23 -15.41
N VAL A 164 22.24 -29.53 -14.39
CA VAL A 164 22.05 -28.07 -14.24
C VAL A 164 22.66 -27.31 -15.43
N SER A 165 23.84 -27.72 -15.91
CA SER A 165 24.45 -27.15 -17.12
C SER A 165 23.57 -27.28 -18.37
N SER A 166 22.83 -28.39 -18.50
CA SER A 166 21.89 -28.58 -19.61
C SER A 166 20.66 -27.66 -19.51
N LEU A 167 20.17 -27.40 -18.29
CA LEU A 167 19.03 -26.53 -18.04
C LEU A 167 19.35 -25.04 -18.22
N ALA A 168 20.59 -24.61 -17.93
CA ALA A 168 21.05 -23.26 -18.18
C ALA A 168 21.13 -22.91 -19.69
N GLY A 169 20.79 -23.87 -20.56
CA GLY A 169 20.86 -23.71 -22.00
C GLY A 169 22.28 -23.64 -22.52
N GLY A 170 23.29 -24.08 -21.76
CA GLY A 170 24.71 -23.82 -22.00
C GLY A 170 25.16 -24.01 -23.45
N GLU A 171 24.89 -25.16 -24.06
CA GLU A 171 25.27 -25.41 -25.47
C GLU A 171 24.46 -24.57 -26.46
N ALA A 172 23.17 -24.33 -26.20
CA ALA A 172 22.30 -23.55 -27.08
C ALA A 172 22.57 -22.04 -27.00
N LEU A 173 22.79 -21.50 -25.80
CA LEU A 173 23.16 -20.10 -25.58
C LEU A 173 24.56 -19.82 -26.08
N GLU A 174 25.53 -20.73 -25.87
CA GLU A 174 26.87 -20.59 -26.46
C GLU A 174 26.83 -20.70 -27.99
N ALA A 175 25.99 -21.56 -28.56
CA ALA A 175 25.77 -21.61 -30.01
C ALA A 175 25.13 -20.31 -30.54
N ILE A 176 24.13 -19.75 -29.85
CA ILE A 176 23.52 -18.46 -30.19
C ILE A 176 24.54 -17.33 -30.08
N LYS A 177 25.33 -17.27 -29.00
CA LYS A 177 26.42 -16.27 -28.86
C LYS A 177 27.44 -16.40 -29.98
N ARG A 178 27.85 -17.61 -30.36
CA ARG A 178 28.77 -17.84 -31.50
C ARG A 178 28.18 -17.32 -32.81
N LEU A 179 26.90 -17.60 -33.07
CA LEU A 179 26.18 -17.08 -34.25
C LEU A 179 26.05 -15.55 -34.24
N ASP A 180 25.84 -14.95 -33.07
CA ASP A 180 25.75 -13.48 -32.91
C ASP A 180 27.12 -12.81 -33.12
N THR A 181 28.20 -13.46 -32.66
CA THR A 181 29.59 -13.02 -32.86
C THR A 181 30.01 -13.11 -34.33
N GLU A 182 29.55 -14.15 -35.05
CA GLU A 182 29.75 -14.28 -36.50
C GLU A 182 28.94 -13.25 -37.31
N SER A 183 27.77 -12.81 -36.82
CA SER A 183 26.97 -11.75 -37.46
C SER A 183 27.57 -10.35 -37.28
N GLN A 184 28.26 -10.09 -36.16
CA GLN A 184 28.93 -8.81 -35.89
C GLN A 184 30.21 -8.58 -36.72
N LEU A 185 30.75 -9.62 -37.36
CA LEU A 185 31.86 -9.49 -38.32
C LEU A 185 31.41 -8.96 -39.70
N GLY A 186 30.10 -8.78 -39.93
CA GLY A 186 29.53 -8.30 -41.20
C GLY A 186 28.74 -6.99 -41.13
N CYS A 187 28.54 -6.41 -39.94
CA CYS A 187 27.77 -5.18 -39.77
C CYS A 187 28.51 -4.23 -38.83
N GLY A 188 28.99 -3.11 -39.34
CA GLY A 188 29.67 -2.08 -38.54
C GLY A 188 28.82 -1.70 -37.34
N ALA A 189 29.30 -2.03 -36.14
CA ALA A 189 28.65 -1.70 -34.90
C ALA A 189 28.53 -0.17 -34.77
N ALA A 190 27.31 0.34 -34.91
CA ALA A 190 26.98 1.66 -34.42
C ALA A 190 27.15 1.63 -32.89
N GLN A 191 28.29 2.14 -32.43
CA GLN A 191 28.48 2.45 -31.01
C GLN A 191 27.40 3.46 -30.62
N GLY A 192 26.35 2.97 -29.95
CA GLY A 192 25.49 3.84 -29.17
C GLY A 192 26.35 4.62 -28.18
N PRO A 193 26.07 5.91 -27.94
CA PRO A 193 26.96 6.75 -27.15
C PRO A 193 27.18 6.10 -25.79
N ALA A 194 28.44 5.73 -25.52
CA ALA A 194 28.88 5.32 -24.21
C ALA A 194 28.48 6.43 -23.23
N SER A 195 27.47 6.17 -22.41
CA SER A 195 27.14 7.10 -21.33
C SER A 195 28.37 7.15 -20.43
N THR A 196 29.04 8.29 -20.43
CA THR A 196 30.01 8.64 -19.41
C THR A 196 29.27 8.64 -18.09
N ALA A 197 29.26 7.49 -17.42
CA ALA A 197 28.88 7.37 -16.03
C ALA A 197 29.94 8.12 -15.23
N GLY A 198 29.77 9.45 -15.17
CA GLY A 198 30.38 10.23 -14.11
C GLY A 198 30.00 9.55 -12.82
N LYS A 199 31.00 9.21 -11.99
CA LYS A 199 30.80 8.77 -10.61
C LYS A 199 29.92 9.81 -9.94
N LYS A 200 28.59 9.58 -9.92
CA LYS A 200 27.71 10.27 -8.99
C LYS A 200 28.18 9.81 -7.62
N GLU A 201 28.52 10.77 -6.76
CA GLU A 201 28.65 10.53 -5.33
C GLU A 201 27.46 9.67 -4.86
N PRO A 202 27.65 8.77 -3.88
CA PRO A 202 26.57 7.94 -3.37
C PRO A 202 25.50 8.84 -2.75
N GLN A 203 24.53 9.25 -3.58
CA GLN A 203 23.35 9.94 -3.13
C GLN A 203 22.51 8.88 -2.42
N ASN A 204 22.14 9.16 -1.16
CA ASN A 204 21.30 8.28 -0.33
C ASN A 204 20.19 7.60 -1.16
N PRO A 205 19.90 6.31 -0.91
CA PRO A 205 18.94 5.55 -1.72
C PRO A 205 17.60 6.26 -1.77
N SER A 206 17.03 6.38 -2.97
CA SER A 206 15.71 7.01 -3.12
C SER A 206 14.62 6.10 -2.55
N ILE A 207 13.66 6.71 -1.84
CA ILE A 207 12.47 6.03 -1.31
C ILE A 207 11.31 6.34 -2.25
N VAL A 208 10.71 5.32 -2.87
CA VAL A 208 9.61 5.51 -3.82
C VAL A 208 8.28 5.41 -3.10
N PHE A 209 7.55 6.52 -3.04
CA PHE A 209 6.18 6.58 -2.52
C PHE A 209 5.15 6.35 -3.62
N VAL A 210 4.18 5.47 -3.35
CA VAL A 210 3.09 5.11 -4.26
C VAL A 210 1.74 5.27 -3.55
N PRO A 211 1.18 6.48 -3.48
CA PRO A 211 -0.17 6.68 -2.96
C PRO A 211 -1.21 6.24 -4.01
N THR A 212 -2.24 5.52 -3.57
CA THR A 212 -3.37 5.17 -4.44
C THR A 212 -4.25 6.37 -4.76
N ASN A 213 -4.92 6.29 -5.92
CA ASN A 213 -6.04 7.17 -6.24
C ASN A 213 -7.30 6.68 -5.53
N GLY A 214 -7.64 7.29 -4.40
CA GLY A 214 -8.94 7.11 -3.75
C GLY A 214 -10.00 8.05 -4.31
N VAL A 215 -11.07 8.26 -3.53
CA VAL A 215 -12.12 9.26 -3.81
C VAL A 215 -11.62 10.70 -3.59
N GLY A 216 -10.34 10.91 -3.23
CA GLY A 216 -9.71 12.22 -3.07
C GLY A 216 -8.19 12.13 -2.91
N LEU A 217 -7.58 13.18 -2.36
CA LEU A 217 -6.11 13.30 -2.23
C LEU A 217 -5.56 12.76 -0.90
N GLY A 218 -6.36 12.02 -0.12
CA GLY A 218 -6.02 11.66 1.25
C GLY A 218 -4.74 10.84 1.40
N HIS A 219 -4.57 9.82 0.55
CA HIS A 219 -3.37 8.98 0.50
C HIS A 219 -2.13 9.79 0.14
N ALA A 220 -2.21 10.60 -0.92
CA ALA A 220 -1.10 11.43 -1.33
C ALA A 220 -0.72 12.49 -0.28
N GLN A 221 -1.71 13.05 0.44
CA GLN A 221 -1.45 14.01 1.52
C GLN A 221 -0.72 13.33 2.67
N ARG A 222 -1.16 12.16 3.15
CA ARG A 222 -0.45 11.42 4.22
C ARG A 222 0.97 11.05 3.82
N CYS A 223 1.15 10.46 2.64
CA CYS A 223 2.49 10.16 2.12
C CYS A 223 3.36 11.42 2.03
N SER A 224 2.80 12.56 1.64
CA SER A 224 3.57 13.82 1.58
C SER A 224 4.01 14.32 2.95
N LEU A 225 3.23 14.08 4.02
CA LEU A 225 3.61 14.44 5.38
C LEU A 225 4.79 13.58 5.86
N ILE A 226 4.71 12.27 5.67
CA ILE A 226 5.80 11.34 6.00
C ILE A 226 7.06 11.68 5.17
N ALA A 227 6.90 11.83 3.85
CA ALA A 227 8.01 12.16 2.96
C ALA A 227 8.66 13.51 3.29
N THR A 228 7.88 14.49 3.78
CA THR A 228 8.43 15.78 4.22
C THR A 228 9.32 15.59 5.44
N GLU A 229 8.94 14.71 6.36
CA GLU A 229 9.75 14.39 7.53
C GLU A 229 11.04 13.66 7.15
N LEU A 230 10.95 12.62 6.29
CA LEU A 230 12.11 11.92 5.73
C LEU A 230 13.09 12.87 5.02
N LYS A 231 12.56 13.85 4.28
CA LYS A 231 13.36 14.86 3.59
C LYS A 231 14.13 15.75 4.56
N LYS A 232 13.56 16.10 5.72
CA LYS A 232 14.27 16.85 6.78
C LYS A 232 15.44 16.05 7.35
N ASN A 233 15.31 14.73 7.38
CA ASN A 233 16.34 13.80 7.86
C ASN A 233 17.38 13.43 6.79
N GLY A 234 17.30 14.02 5.60
CA GLY A 234 18.30 13.82 4.53
C GLY A 234 18.01 12.67 3.56
N SER A 235 16.84 12.01 3.66
CA SER A 235 16.40 11.05 2.64
C SER A 235 15.90 11.75 1.37
N ARG A 236 15.88 11.03 0.25
CA ARG A 236 15.39 11.54 -1.04
C ARG A 236 14.11 10.83 -1.50
N PRO A 237 12.93 11.21 -0.97
CA PRO A 237 11.66 10.63 -1.40
C PRO A 237 11.28 11.08 -2.82
N VAL A 238 10.83 10.12 -3.63
CA VAL A 238 10.29 10.31 -4.98
C VAL A 238 8.89 9.69 -5.03
N PHE A 239 7.97 10.27 -5.78
CA PHE A 239 6.61 9.75 -5.88
C PHE A 239 6.33 9.11 -7.24
N ALA A 240 5.82 7.88 -7.26
CA ALA A 240 5.07 7.36 -8.40
C ALA A 240 3.58 7.52 -8.10
N ALA A 241 2.94 8.51 -8.72
CA ALA A 241 1.59 8.91 -8.36
C ALA A 241 0.73 9.20 -9.58
N PHE A 242 -0.57 9.01 -9.45
CA PHE A 242 -1.51 9.32 -10.53
C PHE A 242 -1.67 10.83 -10.77
N PRO A 243 -2.15 11.25 -11.96
CA PRO A 243 -2.19 12.64 -12.38
C PRO A 243 -2.88 13.63 -11.43
N SER A 244 -3.95 13.19 -10.74
CA SER A 244 -4.69 13.98 -9.75
C SER A 244 -3.82 14.47 -8.59
N CYS A 245 -2.77 13.73 -8.23
CA CYS A 245 -1.92 14.02 -7.08
C CYS A 245 -0.69 14.87 -7.44
N LEU A 246 -0.28 14.88 -8.72
CA LEU A 246 1.02 15.42 -9.14
C LEU A 246 1.22 16.88 -8.79
N ARG A 247 0.20 17.73 -9.00
CA ARG A 247 0.30 19.17 -8.69
C ARG A 247 0.55 19.42 -7.21
N MET A 248 -0.15 18.69 -6.35
CA MET A 248 0.02 18.78 -4.89
C MET A 248 1.41 18.32 -4.49
N LEU A 249 1.84 17.15 -4.95
CA LEU A 249 3.15 16.59 -4.61
C LEU A 249 4.31 17.51 -5.07
N ARG A 250 4.21 18.08 -6.28
CA ARG A 250 5.17 19.06 -6.79
C ARG A 250 5.16 20.36 -5.99
N SER A 251 4.01 20.81 -5.48
CA SER A 251 3.94 21.99 -4.60
C SER A 251 4.64 21.79 -3.26
N TYR A 252 4.79 20.54 -2.80
CA TYR A 252 5.64 20.19 -1.65
C TYR A 252 7.12 19.96 -2.03
N GLY A 253 7.47 20.11 -3.30
CA GLY A 253 8.85 19.99 -3.78
C GLY A 253 9.34 18.54 -3.89
N PHE A 254 8.45 17.61 -4.27
CA PHE A 254 8.79 16.23 -4.58
C PHE A 254 8.84 15.97 -6.10
N ASP A 255 9.79 15.13 -6.51
CA ASP A 255 9.84 14.57 -7.85
C ASP A 255 8.73 13.54 -8.04
N THR A 256 8.17 13.51 -9.26
CA THR A 256 7.00 12.69 -9.55
C THR A 256 7.12 11.92 -10.87
N MET A 257 6.98 10.60 -10.82
CA MET A 257 6.69 9.73 -11.95
C MET A 257 5.16 9.57 -12.08
N PRO A 258 4.54 10.00 -13.20
CA PRO A 258 3.11 9.83 -13.39
C PRO A 258 2.74 8.35 -13.56
N LEU A 259 1.68 7.89 -12.87
CA LEU A 259 1.03 6.61 -13.13
C LEU A 259 -0.14 6.76 -14.11
N VAL A 260 -0.61 5.65 -14.66
CA VAL A 260 -1.73 5.58 -15.60
C VAL A 260 -2.98 5.08 -14.87
N SER A 261 -4.00 5.94 -14.84
CA SER A 261 -5.33 5.59 -14.32
C SER A 261 -6.02 4.60 -15.26
N ARG A 262 -6.93 3.79 -14.71
CA ARG A 262 -7.89 3.04 -15.53
C ARG A 262 -8.69 3.98 -16.42
N SER A 263 -9.03 3.51 -17.60
CA SER A 263 -9.66 4.29 -18.66
C SER A 263 -10.64 3.42 -19.42
N THR A 264 -11.83 3.94 -19.71
CA THR A 264 -12.84 3.27 -20.54
C THR A 264 -12.41 3.14 -22.00
N TRP A 265 -11.36 3.87 -22.41
CA TRP A 265 -10.78 3.80 -23.75
C TRP A 265 -9.95 2.53 -24.00
N HIS A 266 -9.69 1.71 -22.98
CA HIS A 266 -8.94 0.46 -23.11
C HIS A 266 -9.80 -0.75 -22.73
N LYS A 267 -9.88 -1.74 -23.63
CA LYS A 267 -10.69 -2.95 -23.46
C LYS A 267 -10.19 -3.87 -22.33
N HIS A 268 -8.88 -3.90 -22.10
CA HIS A 268 -8.28 -4.80 -21.13
C HIS A 268 -8.11 -4.12 -19.77
N GLU A 269 -8.77 -4.67 -18.73
CA GLU A 269 -8.77 -4.10 -17.38
C GLU A 269 -7.40 -4.05 -16.70
N TYR A 270 -6.44 -4.85 -17.18
CA TYR A 270 -5.06 -4.92 -16.68
C TYR A 270 -4.09 -3.99 -17.43
N ALA A 271 -4.50 -3.38 -18.55
CA ALA A 271 -3.57 -2.65 -19.42
C ALA A 271 -2.87 -1.48 -18.71
N ASN A 272 -3.61 -0.72 -17.89
CA ASN A 272 -3.04 0.37 -17.12
C ASN A 272 -2.03 -0.13 -16.08
N ASP A 273 -2.32 -1.27 -15.46
CA ASP A 273 -1.46 -1.85 -14.43
C ASP A 273 -0.17 -2.42 -15.01
N LEU A 274 -0.21 -3.00 -16.21
CA LEU A 274 0.99 -3.43 -16.94
C LEU A 274 1.92 -2.25 -17.25
N VAL A 275 1.36 -1.11 -17.70
CA VAL A 275 2.17 0.11 -17.93
C VAL A 275 2.73 0.65 -16.61
N ASN A 276 1.94 0.61 -15.54
CA ASN A 276 2.39 1.03 -14.22
C ASN A 276 3.52 0.13 -13.69
N TYR A 277 3.46 -1.18 -13.91
CA TYR A 277 4.52 -2.12 -13.57
C TYR A 277 5.84 -1.74 -14.26
N LEU A 278 5.82 -1.44 -15.57
CA LEU A 278 7.03 -0.98 -16.29
C LEU A 278 7.57 0.34 -15.74
N ARG A 279 6.70 1.29 -15.40
CA ARG A 279 7.10 2.58 -14.79
C ARG A 279 7.66 2.42 -13.39
N LEU A 280 7.05 1.55 -12.58
CA LEU A 280 7.49 1.22 -11.23
C LEU A 280 8.86 0.54 -11.28
N ASN A 281 9.07 -0.42 -12.17
CA ASN A 281 10.38 -1.04 -12.35
C ASN A 281 11.45 -0.01 -12.73
N ARG A 282 11.14 0.95 -13.60
CA ARG A 282 12.10 1.98 -13.98
C ARG A 282 12.47 2.94 -12.84
N VAL A 283 11.48 3.39 -12.07
CA VAL A 283 11.70 4.35 -10.97
C VAL A 283 12.30 3.69 -9.73
N THR A 284 12.04 2.40 -9.55
CA THR A 284 12.60 1.62 -8.42
C THR A 284 13.98 1.03 -8.72
N ALA A 285 14.49 1.11 -9.95
CA ALA A 285 15.81 0.57 -10.32
C ALA A 285 16.99 1.12 -9.48
N GLU A 286 16.88 2.36 -8.99
CA GLU A 286 17.89 2.99 -8.11
C GLU A 286 17.41 3.10 -6.65
N SER A 287 16.36 2.38 -6.31
CA SER A 287 15.71 2.44 -4.99
C SER A 287 15.70 1.06 -4.35
N GLN A 288 15.86 1.02 -3.04
CA GLN A 288 15.72 -0.23 -2.30
C GLN A 288 14.39 -0.31 -1.55
N THR A 289 13.67 0.80 -1.40
CA THR A 289 12.46 0.89 -0.58
C THR A 289 11.28 1.45 -1.39
N LEU A 290 10.14 0.77 -1.32
CA LEU A 290 8.87 1.23 -1.89
C LEU A 290 7.84 1.36 -0.77
N VAL A 291 7.29 2.55 -0.60
CA VAL A 291 6.24 2.85 0.37
C VAL A 291 4.90 2.98 -0.34
N PHE A 292 3.96 2.09 -0.04
CA PHE A 292 2.63 2.06 -0.64
C PHE A 292 1.56 2.52 0.37
N ASP A 293 0.68 3.45 -0.01
CA ASP A 293 -0.51 3.82 0.79
C ASP A 293 -1.80 3.55 -0.01
N GLY A 294 -2.54 2.53 0.40
CA GLY A 294 -3.77 2.11 -0.27
C GLY A 294 -4.44 0.90 0.37
N GLY A 295 -5.74 0.75 0.13
CA GLY A 295 -6.52 -0.42 0.58
C GLY A 295 -6.39 -1.63 -0.34
N TYR A 296 -6.27 -1.40 -1.66
CA TYR A 296 -6.08 -2.47 -2.65
C TYR A 296 -4.66 -2.42 -3.22
N ILE A 297 -3.92 -3.52 -3.07
CA ILE A 297 -2.55 -3.65 -3.58
C ILE A 297 -2.60 -4.15 -5.03
N PHE A 298 -2.25 -3.31 -6.00
CA PHE A 298 -2.22 -3.68 -7.42
C PHE A 298 -1.11 -4.68 -7.76
N ASP A 299 -1.25 -5.43 -8.86
CA ASP A 299 -0.25 -6.42 -9.29
C ASP A 299 1.08 -5.74 -9.58
N SER A 300 1.03 -4.55 -10.20
CA SER A 300 2.22 -3.75 -10.48
C SER A 300 3.06 -3.47 -9.23
N ILE A 301 2.42 -3.11 -8.11
CA ILE A 301 3.11 -2.84 -6.84
C ILE A 301 3.63 -4.14 -6.23
N TYR A 302 2.76 -5.15 -6.12
CA TYR A 302 3.10 -6.43 -5.54
C TYR A 302 4.29 -7.07 -6.26
N ARG A 303 4.25 -7.09 -7.59
CA ARG A 303 5.31 -7.65 -8.42
C ARG A 303 6.58 -6.80 -8.38
N SER A 304 6.50 -5.47 -8.46
CA SER A 304 7.71 -4.63 -8.36
C SER A 304 8.42 -4.81 -7.01
N ILE A 305 7.68 -5.01 -5.90
CA ILE A 305 8.31 -5.29 -4.61
C ILE A 305 9.06 -6.62 -4.64
N VAL A 306 8.39 -7.70 -5.04
CA VAL A 306 8.98 -9.04 -4.97
C VAL A 306 10.06 -9.25 -6.03
N GLU A 307 9.78 -8.88 -7.28
CA GLU A 307 10.65 -9.15 -8.42
C GLU A 307 11.92 -8.27 -8.42
N ASN A 308 11.87 -7.06 -7.84
CA ASN A 308 13.04 -6.19 -7.70
C ASN A 308 13.67 -6.26 -6.30
N GLY A 309 13.21 -7.17 -5.43
CA GLY A 309 13.74 -7.34 -4.08
C GLY A 309 13.63 -6.09 -3.19
N LEU A 310 12.56 -5.29 -3.35
CA LEU A 310 12.41 -4.05 -2.61
C LEU A 310 11.98 -4.32 -1.16
N ASN A 311 12.46 -3.47 -0.26
CA ASN A 311 11.89 -3.24 1.04
C ASN A 311 10.49 -2.60 0.89
N GLY A 312 9.47 -3.44 0.75
CA GLY A 312 8.09 -3.00 0.71
C GLY A 312 7.59 -2.53 2.07
N VAL A 313 7.11 -1.29 2.15
CA VAL A 313 6.41 -0.73 3.32
C VAL A 313 4.96 -0.43 2.93
N TRP A 314 4.01 -1.00 3.66
CA TRP A 314 2.58 -0.74 3.47
C TRP A 314 2.05 0.19 4.55
N ILE A 315 1.58 1.37 4.16
CA ILE A 315 0.77 2.24 5.01
C ILE A 315 -0.68 1.77 4.87
N ARG A 316 -1.15 1.04 5.88
CA ARG A 316 -2.48 0.42 5.91
C ARG A 316 -3.34 1.08 6.98
N ARG A 317 -4.35 1.84 6.55
CA ARG A 317 -5.37 2.35 7.47
C ARG A 317 -6.34 1.25 7.88
N GLY A 318 -6.83 1.35 9.10
CA GLY A 318 -7.87 0.47 9.63
C GLY A 318 -9.28 0.98 9.37
N LEU A 319 -10.20 0.53 10.23
CA LEU A 319 -11.63 0.86 10.24
C LEU A 319 -12.37 0.41 8.96
N TRP A 320 -12.07 -0.79 8.48
CA TRP A 320 -12.81 -1.42 7.39
C TRP A 320 -14.24 -1.75 7.81
N GLN A 321 -15.15 -1.72 6.84
CA GLN A 321 -16.54 -2.10 7.07
C GLN A 321 -16.67 -3.60 7.36
N GLU A 322 -17.68 -3.96 8.15
CA GLU A 322 -18.05 -5.36 8.34
C GLU A 322 -18.44 -5.99 6.99
N GLY A 323 -17.91 -7.18 6.71
CA GLY A 323 -18.12 -7.87 5.42
C GLY A 323 -17.33 -7.30 4.24
N GLN A 324 -16.49 -6.28 4.42
CA GLN A 324 -15.62 -5.77 3.36
C GLN A 324 -14.57 -6.82 2.97
N SER A 325 -14.51 -7.16 1.67
CA SER A 325 -13.55 -8.14 1.16
C SER A 325 -12.14 -7.54 1.07
N ASN A 326 -11.34 -7.75 2.12
CA ASN A 326 -9.93 -7.31 2.20
C ASN A 326 -8.94 -8.48 2.15
N GLY A 327 -9.42 -9.72 1.96
CA GLY A 327 -8.58 -10.93 1.98
C GLY A 327 -7.45 -10.92 0.94
N ILE A 328 -7.66 -10.34 -0.25
CA ILE A 328 -6.59 -10.22 -1.26
C ILE A 328 -5.49 -9.27 -0.78
N ALA A 329 -5.86 -8.14 -0.14
CA ALA A 329 -4.88 -7.19 0.36
C ALA A 329 -4.09 -7.77 1.54
N LEU A 330 -4.78 -8.47 2.45
CA LEU A 330 -4.14 -9.18 3.57
C LEU A 330 -3.23 -10.32 3.09
N ASP A 331 -3.63 -11.10 2.09
CA ASP A 331 -2.77 -12.12 1.48
C ASP A 331 -1.49 -11.50 0.88
N ARG A 332 -1.60 -10.33 0.26
CA ARG A 332 -0.45 -9.62 -0.33
C ARG A 332 0.45 -8.93 0.70
N GLU A 333 0.05 -8.88 1.98
CA GLU A 333 0.89 -8.40 3.07
C GLU A 333 2.24 -9.14 3.12
N LYS A 334 2.26 -10.41 2.71
CA LYS A 334 3.46 -11.24 2.60
C LYS A 334 4.54 -10.71 1.65
N ALA A 335 4.27 -9.67 0.85
CA ALA A 335 5.30 -8.96 0.06
C ALA A 335 5.96 -7.83 0.86
N PHE A 336 5.30 -7.26 1.87
CA PHE A 336 5.79 -6.11 2.61
C PHE A 336 6.64 -6.53 3.81
N ARG A 337 7.84 -5.94 3.92
CA ARG A 337 8.73 -6.10 5.08
C ARG A 337 8.16 -5.41 6.31
N ARG A 338 7.35 -4.36 6.11
CA ARG A 338 6.72 -3.60 7.20
C ARG A 338 5.34 -3.11 6.82
N VAL A 339 4.44 -3.17 7.79
CA VAL A 339 3.10 -2.56 7.73
C VAL A 339 3.06 -1.47 8.80
N ILE A 340 2.87 -0.23 8.38
CA ILE A 340 2.63 0.90 9.25
C ILE A 340 1.13 1.10 9.30
N VAL A 341 0.55 1.05 10.50
CA VAL A 341 -0.89 1.21 10.75
C VAL A 341 -1.12 2.53 11.45
N PRO A 342 -1.49 3.61 10.72
CA PRO A 342 -1.94 4.85 11.34
C PRO A 342 -3.24 4.59 12.09
N THR A 343 -3.23 4.83 13.39
CA THR A 343 -4.42 4.66 14.24
C THR A 343 -5.46 5.75 13.97
N GLU A 344 -6.66 5.48 14.46
CA GLU A 344 -7.73 6.45 14.65
C GLU A 344 -7.53 7.18 15.99
N ALA A 345 -8.28 8.26 16.20
CA ALA A 345 -8.20 9.09 17.40
C ALA A 345 -8.62 8.37 18.69
N PHE A 346 -9.47 7.34 18.59
CA PHE A 346 -10.06 6.63 19.73
C PHE A 346 -9.80 5.13 19.64
N GLU A 347 -9.52 4.52 20.79
CA GLU A 347 -9.01 3.15 20.85
C GLU A 347 -10.00 2.10 20.35
N GLU A 348 -11.30 2.28 20.58
CA GLU A 348 -12.33 1.34 20.13
C GLU A 348 -12.48 1.28 18.60
N LEU A 349 -11.82 2.18 17.86
CA LEU A 349 -11.77 2.20 16.41
C LEU A 349 -10.54 1.44 15.85
N ASN A 350 -9.57 1.08 16.70
CA ASN A 350 -8.27 0.54 16.31
C ASN A 350 -8.24 -1.00 16.32
N SER A 351 -9.02 -1.63 15.44
CA SER A 351 -8.98 -3.09 15.26
C SER A 351 -7.68 -3.55 14.59
N SER A 352 -7.13 -4.68 15.06
CA SER A 352 -5.99 -5.35 14.44
C SER A 352 -6.45 -6.33 13.35
N TYR A 353 -5.86 -6.23 12.16
CA TYR A 353 -6.19 -7.09 11.00
C TYR A 353 -5.08 -8.08 10.64
N SER A 354 -3.87 -7.85 11.14
CA SER A 354 -2.74 -8.75 11.02
C SER A 354 -1.80 -8.54 12.21
N HIS A 355 -1.00 -9.56 12.51
CA HIS A 355 -0.11 -9.60 13.67
C HIS A 355 1.31 -9.95 13.24
N GLY A 356 2.28 -9.70 14.12
CA GLY A 356 3.70 -10.01 13.90
C GLY A 356 4.60 -8.78 14.06
N GLY A 357 5.91 -9.02 14.20
CA GLY A 357 6.91 -7.97 14.43
C GLY A 357 7.09 -7.00 13.26
N HIS A 358 6.50 -7.27 12.10
CA HIS A 358 6.48 -6.38 10.94
C HIS A 358 5.33 -5.37 10.95
N VAL A 359 4.35 -5.51 11.85
CA VAL A 359 3.18 -4.61 11.96
C VAL A 359 3.43 -3.59 13.07
N HIS A 360 3.40 -2.31 12.73
CA HIS A 360 3.69 -1.21 13.66
C HIS A 360 2.55 -0.21 13.67
N PHE A 361 1.93 -0.04 14.83
CA PHE A 361 0.93 1.00 15.05
C PHE A 361 1.63 2.33 15.33
N VAL A 362 1.17 3.37 14.65
CA VAL A 362 1.62 4.75 14.86
C VAL A 362 0.39 5.62 15.09
N GLY A 363 0.55 6.74 15.80
CA GLY A 363 -0.55 7.68 15.97
C GLY A 363 -1.09 8.23 14.65
N PRO A 364 -2.19 8.99 14.67
CA PRO A 364 -2.79 9.48 13.44
C PRO A 364 -1.82 10.29 12.56
N ILE A 365 -1.79 10.01 11.26
CA ILE A 365 -1.05 10.85 10.30
C ILE A 365 -1.94 12.03 9.95
N VAL A 366 -1.73 13.13 10.67
CA VAL A 366 -2.53 14.35 10.56
C VAL A 366 -1.63 15.54 10.24
N GLN A 367 -2.13 16.45 9.40
CA GLN A 367 -1.45 17.72 9.16
C GLN A 367 -1.78 18.69 10.31
N THR A 368 -0.83 18.89 11.21
CA THR A 368 -0.94 19.92 12.25
C THR A 368 -0.42 21.25 11.68
N VAL A 369 -1.31 22.24 11.59
CA VAL A 369 -0.93 23.62 11.23
C VAL A 369 -1.18 24.48 12.46
N PRO A 370 -0.13 24.99 13.14
CA PRO A 370 -0.32 25.91 14.24
C PRO A 370 -0.95 27.21 13.71
N LEU A 371 -2.23 27.42 13.99
CA LEU A 371 -2.95 28.62 13.58
C LEU A 371 -3.07 29.60 14.75
N THR A 372 -2.21 30.61 14.79
CA THR A 372 -2.31 31.68 15.79
C THR A 372 -3.61 32.48 15.63
N LYS A 373 -4.14 33.07 16.72
CA LYS A 373 -5.28 34.00 16.67
C LYS A 373 -5.09 35.11 15.63
N ARG A 374 -3.86 35.64 15.51
CA ARG A 374 -3.48 36.64 14.50
C ARG A 374 -3.63 36.11 13.08
N ARG A 375 -3.14 34.89 12.80
CA ARG A 375 -3.25 34.28 11.48
C ARG A 375 -4.71 33.96 11.13
N ARG A 376 -5.51 33.46 12.08
CA ARG A 376 -6.96 33.29 11.92
C ARG A 376 -7.65 34.60 11.53
N LYS A 377 -7.35 35.70 12.23
CA LYS A 377 -7.90 37.03 11.90
C LYS A 377 -7.49 37.49 10.51
N SER A 378 -6.22 37.29 10.12
CA SER A 378 -5.70 37.61 8.78
C SER A 378 -6.46 36.87 7.69
N ILE A 379 -6.61 35.53 7.81
CA ILE A 379 -7.33 34.72 6.83
C ILE A 379 -8.77 35.22 6.67
N ARG A 380 -9.45 35.51 7.78
CA ARG A 380 -10.84 36.00 7.73
C ARG A 380 -10.95 37.38 7.08
N ALA A 381 -10.02 38.29 7.37
CA ALA A 381 -9.97 39.60 6.71
C ALA A 381 -9.68 39.47 5.21
N GLU A 382 -8.74 38.62 4.82
CA GLU A 382 -8.43 38.32 3.41
C GLU A 382 -9.65 37.74 2.68
N LEU A 383 -10.41 36.85 3.31
CA LEU A 383 -11.65 36.31 2.76
C LEU A 383 -12.73 37.39 2.60
N ALA A 384 -12.87 38.27 3.61
CA ALA A 384 -13.84 39.36 3.56
C ALA A 384 -13.53 40.34 2.41
N THR A 385 -12.26 40.75 2.29
CA THR A 385 -11.79 41.58 1.17
C THR A 385 -11.97 40.88 -0.17
N ARG A 386 -11.53 39.62 -0.29
CA ARG A 386 -11.59 38.86 -1.55
C ARG A 386 -13.01 38.71 -2.09
N PHE A 387 -13.99 38.53 -1.19
CA PHE A 387 -15.38 38.32 -1.58
C PHE A 387 -16.25 39.57 -1.42
N GLY A 388 -15.65 40.72 -1.06
CA GLY A 388 -16.33 42.00 -0.90
C GLY A 388 -17.46 41.94 0.14
N ARG A 389 -17.26 41.19 1.23
CA ARG A 389 -18.31 40.91 2.21
C ARG A 389 -17.76 40.70 3.61
N ASP A 390 -18.27 41.49 4.55
CA ASP A 390 -18.08 41.24 5.96
C ASP A 390 -18.97 40.07 6.44
N PHE A 391 -18.45 39.28 7.36
CA PHE A 391 -19.16 38.15 7.94
C PHE A 391 -18.76 37.95 9.40
N LYS A 392 -19.74 37.56 10.21
CA LYS A 392 -19.55 37.15 11.60
C LYS A 392 -19.20 35.66 11.67
N HIS A 393 -19.88 34.83 10.89
CA HIS A 393 -19.68 33.38 10.90
C HIS A 393 -19.01 32.90 9.60
N LEU A 394 -18.01 32.02 9.72
CA LEU A 394 -17.40 31.31 8.61
C LEU A 394 -17.75 29.82 8.70
N VAL A 395 -18.46 29.32 7.70
CA VAL A 395 -18.77 27.89 7.56
C VAL A 395 -17.97 27.32 6.41
N VAL A 396 -17.31 26.19 6.62
CA VAL A 396 -16.60 25.46 5.57
C VAL A 396 -17.26 24.11 5.36
N THR A 397 -17.58 23.77 4.11
CA THR A 397 -18.14 22.47 3.74
C THR A 397 -17.17 21.71 2.84
N MET A 398 -16.85 20.48 3.25
CA MET A 398 -16.03 19.52 2.50
C MET A 398 -16.65 18.11 2.58
N LEU A 399 -17.58 17.82 1.68
CA LEU A 399 -18.21 16.50 1.57
C LEU A 399 -17.47 15.55 0.60
N GLY A 400 -16.24 15.88 0.19
CA GLY A 400 -15.54 15.16 -0.88
C GLY A 400 -16.05 15.54 -2.29
N GLY A 401 -15.22 15.35 -3.32
CA GLY A 401 -15.46 15.86 -4.68
C GLY A 401 -15.36 14.83 -5.80
N GLY A 402 -15.39 13.53 -5.46
CA GLY A 402 -15.19 12.46 -6.43
C GLY A 402 -16.45 12.11 -7.20
N LEU A 403 -16.29 11.74 -8.47
CA LEU A 403 -17.34 11.21 -9.36
C LEU A 403 -18.13 10.04 -8.73
N ALA A 404 -17.54 9.34 -7.75
CA ALA A 404 -18.12 8.15 -7.11
C ALA A 404 -19.24 8.45 -6.09
N ALA A 405 -19.43 9.69 -5.65
CA ALA A 405 -20.48 10.03 -4.69
C ALA A 405 -21.12 11.38 -5.05
N GLY A 406 -22.20 11.36 -5.83
CA GLY A 406 -23.01 12.54 -6.14
C GLY A 406 -23.58 13.14 -4.84
N ARG A 407 -23.00 14.25 -4.38
CA ARG A 407 -23.44 14.99 -3.17
C ARG A 407 -24.04 16.35 -3.48
N SER A 408 -24.40 16.57 -4.74
CA SER A 408 -24.94 17.84 -5.21
C SER A 408 -26.20 18.25 -4.47
N ALA A 409 -27.08 17.29 -4.15
CA ALA A 409 -28.30 17.56 -3.38
C ALA A 409 -27.99 18.06 -1.96
N GLN A 410 -27.07 17.39 -1.24
CA GLN A 410 -26.66 17.81 0.10
C GLN A 410 -25.95 19.17 0.07
N ILE A 411 -25.06 19.40 -0.90
CA ILE A 411 -24.39 20.69 -1.08
C ILE A 411 -25.42 21.78 -1.37
N ALA A 412 -26.37 21.55 -2.28
CA ALA A 412 -27.42 22.51 -2.60
C ALA A 412 -28.30 22.83 -1.38
N ALA A 413 -28.67 21.82 -0.58
CA ALA A 413 -29.43 22.02 0.65
C ALA A 413 -28.66 22.88 1.67
N ILE A 414 -27.37 22.59 1.90
CA ILE A 414 -26.52 23.41 2.77
C ILE A 414 -26.45 24.84 2.23
N CYS A 415 -26.21 25.01 0.94
CA CYS A 415 -26.13 26.33 0.31
C CYS A 415 -27.43 27.13 0.46
N ALA A 416 -28.59 26.47 0.31
CA ALA A 416 -29.90 27.09 0.51
C ALA A 416 -30.09 27.55 1.96
N MET A 417 -29.76 26.71 2.94
CA MET A 417 -29.80 27.07 4.36
C MET A 417 -28.84 28.22 4.71
N MET A 418 -27.67 28.28 4.06
CA MET A 418 -26.72 29.37 4.24
C MET A 418 -27.20 30.67 3.59
N ALA A 419 -27.97 30.60 2.49
CA ALA A 419 -28.49 31.77 1.79
C ALA A 419 -29.46 32.60 2.66
N GLU A 420 -30.15 31.96 3.60
CA GLU A 420 -31.05 32.60 4.56
C GLU A 420 -30.31 33.43 5.65
N ARG A 421 -28.97 33.36 5.72
CA ARG A 421 -28.15 33.92 6.82
C ARG A 421 -27.29 35.10 6.37
N THR A 422 -27.66 36.32 6.75
CA THR A 422 -27.01 37.56 6.26
C THR A 422 -25.59 37.77 6.77
N ASP A 423 -25.25 37.25 7.95
CA ASP A 423 -23.97 37.42 8.64
C ASP A 423 -22.97 36.27 8.44
N THR A 424 -23.28 35.34 7.54
CA THR A 424 -22.50 34.12 7.34
C THR A 424 -21.83 34.10 5.96
N LEU A 425 -20.53 33.79 5.92
CA LEU A 425 -19.82 33.39 4.72
C LEU A 425 -19.68 31.86 4.71
N HIS A 426 -20.20 31.22 3.67
CA HIS A 426 -20.07 29.78 3.48
C HIS A 426 -19.08 29.48 2.35
N LEU A 427 -18.10 28.62 2.62
CA LEU A 427 -17.15 28.13 1.62
C LEU A 427 -17.40 26.65 1.35
N VAL A 428 -17.72 26.31 0.10
CA VAL A 428 -17.67 24.91 -0.35
C VAL A 428 -16.27 24.69 -0.90
N VAL A 429 -15.47 23.93 -0.16
CA VAL A 429 -14.08 23.68 -0.49
C VAL A 429 -13.95 22.34 -1.19
N VAL A 430 -13.40 22.35 -2.40
CA VAL A 430 -13.18 21.15 -3.21
C VAL A 430 -11.76 21.13 -3.76
N TRP A 431 -11.30 19.97 -4.25
CA TRP A 431 -9.99 19.89 -4.86
C TRP A 431 -9.93 20.65 -6.20
N PRO A 432 -8.75 21.06 -6.69
CA PRO A 432 -8.65 21.96 -7.85
C PRO A 432 -9.26 21.46 -9.16
N ASN A 433 -9.21 20.15 -9.40
CA ASN A 433 -9.80 19.51 -10.57
C ASN A 433 -11.20 18.93 -10.32
N ALA A 434 -11.90 19.34 -9.24
CA ALA A 434 -13.23 18.80 -8.95
C ALA A 434 -14.24 19.41 -9.92
N THR A 435 -15.12 18.56 -10.43
CA THR A 435 -16.32 19.00 -11.14
C THR A 435 -17.32 19.50 -10.10
N VAL A 436 -17.85 20.70 -10.32
CA VAL A 436 -18.85 21.32 -9.45
C VAL A 436 -19.98 21.79 -10.35
N GLU A 437 -21.21 21.49 -9.97
CA GLU A 437 -22.40 21.91 -10.72
C GLU A 437 -22.50 23.43 -10.80
N ALA A 438 -22.91 23.94 -11.97
CA ALA A 438 -23.02 25.37 -12.22
C ALA A 438 -23.94 26.09 -11.20
N GLY A 439 -25.03 25.44 -10.79
CA GLY A 439 -25.96 25.97 -9.79
C GLY A 439 -25.33 26.24 -8.41
N ALA A 440 -24.24 25.56 -8.07
CA ALA A 440 -23.56 25.77 -6.79
C ALA A 440 -22.89 27.15 -6.68
N TYR A 441 -22.61 27.82 -7.82
CA TYR A 441 -22.00 29.15 -7.86
C TYR A 441 -23.02 30.29 -7.70
N ALA A 442 -24.32 30.01 -7.82
CA ALA A 442 -25.37 31.02 -7.83
C ALA A 442 -25.85 31.44 -6.43
N TRP A 443 -25.41 30.75 -5.37
CA TRP A 443 -25.88 31.01 -4.02
C TRP A 443 -25.25 32.27 -3.41
N PRO A 444 -26.05 33.20 -2.85
CA PRO A 444 -25.59 34.55 -2.49
C PRO A 444 -24.49 34.55 -1.41
N ASN A 445 -24.57 33.63 -0.45
CA ASN A 445 -23.68 33.56 0.71
C ASN A 445 -22.61 32.45 0.58
N THR A 446 -22.63 31.70 -0.53
CA THR A 446 -21.70 30.59 -0.75
C THR A 446 -20.66 30.93 -1.79
N ARG A 447 -19.40 30.54 -1.55
CA ARG A 447 -18.31 30.63 -2.52
C ARG A 447 -17.67 29.26 -2.70
N ILE A 448 -17.51 28.84 -3.96
CA ILE A 448 -16.79 27.61 -4.29
C ILE A 448 -15.29 27.92 -4.29
N VAL A 449 -14.52 27.18 -3.48
CA VAL A 449 -13.07 27.35 -3.36
C VAL A 449 -12.36 26.08 -3.78
N LYS A 450 -11.58 26.18 -4.85
CA LYS A 450 -10.77 25.09 -5.42
C LYS A 450 -9.33 25.21 -4.94
N THR A 451 -8.88 24.34 -4.01
CA THR A 451 -7.55 24.47 -3.41
C THR A 451 -6.94 23.12 -2.98
N HIS A 452 -5.60 23.05 -2.95
CA HIS A 452 -4.85 21.96 -2.32
C HIS A 452 -4.59 22.21 -0.82
N HIS A 453 -4.87 23.42 -0.31
CA HIS A 453 -4.56 23.85 1.05
C HIS A 453 -5.83 24.18 1.85
N ALA A 454 -6.74 23.20 1.94
CA ALA A 454 -8.04 23.39 2.59
C ALA A 454 -7.93 23.60 4.12
N ASN A 455 -6.94 22.98 4.77
CA ASN A 455 -6.79 22.96 6.22
C ASN A 455 -6.76 24.38 6.85
N ALA A 456 -6.08 25.34 6.23
CA ALA A 456 -6.04 26.72 6.73
C ALA A 456 -7.43 27.40 6.75
N LEU A 457 -8.31 27.06 5.81
CA LEU A 457 -9.68 27.56 5.77
C LEU A 457 -10.54 26.88 6.85
N VAL A 458 -10.37 25.57 7.02
CA VAL A 458 -11.06 24.77 8.06
C VAL A 458 -10.71 25.31 9.45
N LEU A 459 -9.42 25.50 9.75
CA LEU A 459 -8.98 26.03 11.06
C LEU A 459 -9.44 27.47 11.33
N ALA A 460 -9.70 28.25 10.28
CA ALA A 460 -10.23 29.61 10.41
C ALA A 460 -11.76 29.66 10.58
N SER A 461 -12.44 28.54 10.29
CA SER A 461 -13.90 28.43 10.34
C SER A 461 -14.44 28.38 11.77
N ASP A 462 -15.71 28.76 11.90
CA ASP A 462 -16.46 28.64 13.14
C ASP A 462 -17.18 27.29 13.22
N LEU A 463 -17.55 26.73 12.06
CA LEU A 463 -18.19 25.43 11.89
C LEU A 463 -17.66 24.75 10.63
N PHE A 464 -17.34 23.47 10.74
CA PHE A 464 -16.95 22.61 9.63
C PHE A 464 -18.06 21.59 9.34
N ILE A 465 -18.42 21.41 8.07
CA ILE A 465 -19.36 20.36 7.64
C ILE A 465 -18.58 19.42 6.74
N SER A 466 -18.41 18.16 7.15
CA SER A 466 -17.51 17.27 6.42
C SER A 466 -17.98 15.82 6.34
N ALA A 467 -17.54 15.12 5.29
CA ALA A 467 -17.52 13.67 5.35
C ALA A 467 -16.54 13.22 6.44
N ALA A 468 -16.84 12.12 7.13
CA ALA A 468 -15.99 11.59 8.19
C ALA A 468 -14.90 10.67 7.63
N GLY A 469 -14.22 11.10 6.57
CA GLY A 469 -13.03 10.42 6.05
C GLY A 469 -11.84 10.63 6.99
N TYR A 470 -10.88 9.68 6.99
CA TYR A 470 -9.73 9.68 7.92
C TYR A 470 -9.05 11.04 8.07
N ASN A 471 -8.62 11.68 6.98
CA ASN A 471 -7.89 12.95 7.07
C ASN A 471 -8.76 14.06 7.67
N SER A 472 -9.96 14.30 7.12
CA SER A 472 -10.85 15.39 7.58
C SER A 472 -11.29 15.21 9.03
N TYR A 473 -11.55 13.98 9.45
CA TYR A 473 -11.92 13.66 10.83
C TYR A 473 -10.80 14.03 11.80
N HIS A 474 -9.57 13.58 11.53
CA HIS A 474 -8.44 13.90 12.38
C HIS A 474 -8.08 15.40 12.30
N GLU A 475 -8.11 16.02 11.12
CA GLU A 475 -7.89 17.47 10.98
C GLU A 475 -8.90 18.29 11.79
N ALA A 476 -10.16 17.86 11.86
CA ALA A 476 -11.18 18.50 12.69
C ALA A 476 -10.90 18.36 14.19
N LEU A 477 -10.59 17.14 14.66
CA LEU A 477 -10.32 16.87 16.07
C LEU A 477 -9.05 17.57 16.55
N TYR A 478 -7.91 17.37 15.86
CA TYR A 478 -6.65 18.02 16.21
C TYR A 478 -6.70 19.53 16.01
N GLY A 479 -7.48 20.01 15.04
CA GLY A 479 -7.75 21.43 14.81
C GLY A 479 -8.69 22.07 15.82
N ARG A 480 -9.34 21.28 16.68
CA ARG A 480 -10.31 21.73 17.69
C ARG A 480 -11.49 22.49 17.06
N ILE A 481 -11.99 22.00 15.92
CA ILE A 481 -13.03 22.67 15.13
C ILE A 481 -14.39 21.99 15.33
N PRO A 482 -15.44 22.71 15.76
CA PRO A 482 -16.80 22.19 15.78
C PRO A 482 -17.20 21.67 14.41
N THR A 483 -17.68 20.43 14.38
CA THR A 483 -17.92 19.72 13.13
C THR A 483 -19.28 19.04 13.13
N ILE A 484 -20.00 19.18 12.01
CA ILE A 484 -21.14 18.34 11.65
C ILE A 484 -20.66 17.34 10.60
N PHE A 485 -20.64 16.06 10.94
CA PHE A 485 -20.29 15.00 10.02
C PHE A 485 -21.49 14.56 9.17
N MET A 486 -21.25 14.34 7.89
CA MET A 486 -22.18 13.69 6.96
C MET A 486 -21.49 12.48 6.34
N ALA A 487 -21.52 11.36 7.07
CA ALA A 487 -20.79 10.15 6.73
C ALA A 487 -21.07 9.66 5.30
N GLN A 488 -20.03 9.12 4.67
CA GLN A 488 -20.11 8.47 3.35
C GLN A 488 -19.77 7.00 3.48
N MET A 489 -20.60 6.17 2.85
CA MET A 489 -20.44 4.73 2.84
C MET A 489 -20.47 4.24 1.40
N SER A 490 -19.47 3.43 1.06
CA SER A 490 -19.39 2.65 -0.18
C SER A 490 -18.53 1.42 0.10
N VAL A 491 -18.69 0.33 -0.65
CA VAL A 491 -18.10 -0.99 -0.35
C VAL A 491 -16.57 -0.96 -0.18
N PHE A 492 -15.87 0.03 -0.75
CA PHE A 492 -14.42 0.18 -0.72
C PHE A 492 -13.92 1.31 0.19
N MET A 493 -14.81 1.98 0.93
CA MET A 493 -14.46 3.05 1.87
C MET A 493 -14.32 2.50 3.29
N ASP A 494 -13.62 3.21 4.17
CA ASP A 494 -13.67 2.93 5.60
C ASP A 494 -15.09 3.18 6.15
N ASP A 495 -15.35 2.67 7.36
CA ASP A 495 -16.56 2.95 8.10
C ASP A 495 -16.57 4.37 8.69
N GLN A 496 -16.91 5.33 7.83
CA GLN A 496 -17.02 6.74 8.21
C GLN A 496 -18.11 6.98 9.24
N ARG A 497 -19.19 6.17 9.23
CA ARG A 497 -20.28 6.32 10.18
C ARG A 497 -19.82 5.97 11.58
N ARG A 498 -19.16 4.83 11.76
CA ARG A 498 -18.56 4.44 13.05
C ARG A 498 -17.56 5.47 13.54
N ARG A 499 -16.73 6.02 12.64
CA ARG A 499 -15.80 7.12 12.97
C ARG A 499 -16.52 8.37 13.49
N ALA A 500 -17.56 8.81 12.80
CA ALA A 500 -18.35 9.98 13.18
C ALA A 500 -19.06 9.77 14.53
N MET A 501 -19.68 8.60 14.72
CA MET A 501 -20.41 8.27 15.94
C MET A 501 -19.51 8.29 17.18
N ALA A 502 -18.27 7.80 17.09
CA ALA A 502 -17.33 7.84 18.20
C ALA A 502 -17.05 9.26 18.71
N ALA A 503 -17.09 10.28 17.84
CA ALA A 503 -16.99 11.68 18.24
C ALA A 503 -18.32 12.22 18.79
N VAL A 504 -19.46 11.83 18.21
CA VAL A 504 -20.80 12.25 18.64
C VAL A 504 -21.12 11.76 20.05
N GLU A 505 -20.82 10.51 20.36
CA GLU A 505 -21.05 9.89 21.67
C GLU A 505 -20.26 10.57 22.80
N ARG A 506 -19.17 11.28 22.45
CA ARG A 506 -18.36 12.10 23.36
C ARG A 506 -18.75 13.57 23.37
N GLY A 507 -19.79 13.96 22.62
CA GLY A 507 -20.22 15.34 22.47
C GLY A 507 -19.26 16.23 21.66
N LEU A 508 -18.28 15.65 20.95
CA LEU A 508 -17.21 16.36 20.25
C LEU A 508 -17.59 16.80 18.83
N ALA A 509 -18.69 16.26 18.31
CA ALA A 509 -19.23 16.55 16.99
C ALA A 509 -20.72 16.25 16.95
N ASP A 510 -21.34 16.67 15.86
CA ASP A 510 -22.69 16.26 15.49
C ASP A 510 -22.63 15.41 14.21
N ILE A 511 -23.64 14.58 13.97
CA ILE A 511 -23.81 13.83 12.71
C ILE A 511 -25.17 14.14 12.10
N VAL A 512 -25.22 14.14 10.77
CA VAL A 512 -26.46 14.14 9.99
C VAL A 512 -26.40 13.04 8.96
N GLU A 513 -27.38 12.14 8.99
CA GLU A 513 -27.51 11.14 7.94
C GLU A 513 -27.92 11.80 6.61
N PRO A 514 -27.44 11.32 5.45
CA PRO A 514 -27.68 11.99 4.17
C PRO A 514 -29.15 12.22 3.77
N HIS A 515 -30.08 11.51 4.40
CA HIS A 515 -31.53 11.60 4.18
C HIS A 515 -32.25 12.49 5.23
N GLU A 516 -31.59 12.89 6.31
CA GLU A 516 -32.19 13.64 7.43
C GLU A 516 -31.96 15.16 7.29
N MET A 517 -32.28 15.74 6.13
CA MET A 517 -31.98 17.16 5.87
C MET A 517 -32.73 18.14 6.78
N HIS A 518 -33.86 17.73 7.37
CA HIS A 518 -34.55 18.53 8.38
C HIS A 518 -33.73 18.66 9.68
N ALA A 519 -33.05 17.59 10.10
CA ALA A 519 -32.18 17.61 11.27
C ALA A 519 -30.96 18.52 11.06
N LEU A 520 -30.46 18.63 9.83
CA LEU A 520 -29.38 19.54 9.48
C LEU A 520 -29.73 21.00 9.79
N ARG A 521 -30.95 21.44 9.46
CA ARG A 521 -31.38 22.83 9.70
C ARG A 521 -31.33 23.18 11.19
N ALA A 522 -31.84 22.29 12.05
CA ALA A 522 -31.83 22.49 13.50
C ALA A 522 -30.39 22.54 14.03
N LYS A 523 -29.54 21.58 13.65
CA LYS A 523 -28.14 21.54 14.07
C LYS A 523 -27.34 22.77 13.61
N LEU A 524 -27.59 23.25 12.39
CA LEU A 524 -26.97 24.48 11.91
C LEU A 524 -27.36 25.70 12.75
N ALA A 525 -28.63 25.81 13.15
CA ALA A 525 -29.07 26.86 14.05
C ALA A 525 -28.40 26.73 15.43
N ASP A 526 -28.35 25.53 16.01
CA ASP A 526 -27.71 25.31 17.32
C ASP A 526 -26.21 25.67 17.29
N HIS A 527 -25.52 25.36 16.18
CA HIS A 527 -24.10 25.65 16.03
C HIS A 527 -23.78 27.12 15.73
N LEU A 528 -24.62 27.82 14.98
CA LEU A 528 -24.34 29.19 14.52
C LEU A 528 -25.02 30.26 15.37
N ASP A 529 -26.24 29.99 15.85
CA ASP A 529 -27.06 30.89 16.66
C ASP A 529 -27.05 30.52 18.15
N GLY A 530 -26.85 29.23 18.47
CA GLY A 530 -26.81 28.71 19.84
C GLY A 530 -25.40 28.58 20.45
N SER A 531 -25.31 27.81 21.55
CA SER A 531 -24.05 27.55 22.26
C SER A 531 -23.27 26.34 21.74
N ARG A 532 -23.86 25.50 20.88
CA ARG A 532 -23.31 24.16 20.56
C ARG A 532 -21.87 24.20 20.08
N SER A 533 -21.51 25.16 19.23
CA SER A 533 -20.12 25.33 18.77
C SER A 533 -19.15 25.75 19.87
N GLN A 534 -19.61 26.48 20.89
CA GLN A 534 -18.80 26.84 22.05
C GLN A 534 -18.61 25.63 22.96
N ASP A 535 -19.69 24.88 23.23
CA ASP A 535 -19.68 23.67 24.04
C ASP A 535 -18.73 22.61 23.45
N VAL A 536 -18.86 22.36 22.14
CA VAL A 536 -17.97 21.43 21.41
C VAL A 536 -16.52 21.90 21.45
N ARG A 537 -16.22 23.21 21.32
CA ARG A 537 -14.84 23.72 21.45
C ARG A 537 -14.29 23.53 22.86
N GLY A 538 -15.11 23.71 23.89
CA GLY A 538 -14.72 23.45 25.28
C GLY A 538 -14.27 22.01 25.45
N LEU A 539 -15.11 21.05 25.07
CA LEU A 539 -14.79 19.63 25.13
C LEU A 539 -13.58 19.26 24.28
N LEU A 540 -13.49 19.78 23.05
CA LEU A 540 -12.32 19.57 22.19
C LEU A 540 -11.05 20.11 22.83
N SER A 541 -11.09 21.25 23.55
CA SER A 541 -9.88 21.84 24.15
C SER A 541 -9.31 21.02 25.31
N GLU A 542 -10.16 20.27 26.00
CA GLU A 542 -9.79 19.38 27.11
C GLU A 542 -9.45 17.95 26.64
N LEU A 543 -9.81 17.61 25.39
CA LEU A 543 -9.61 16.28 24.83
C LEU A 543 -8.13 15.96 24.60
N GLU A 544 -7.64 14.96 25.31
CA GLU A 544 -6.36 14.31 25.02
C GLU A 544 -6.49 13.42 23.78
N LEU A 545 -5.64 13.68 22.79
CA LEU A 545 -5.54 12.91 21.55
C LEU A 545 -4.17 12.23 21.49
N PRO A 546 -4.06 11.08 20.79
CA PRO A 546 -2.75 10.45 20.58
C PRO A 546 -1.76 11.40 19.91
N GLU A 547 -0.46 11.23 20.18
CA GLU A 547 0.58 11.97 19.46
C GLU A 547 0.52 11.67 17.95
N PRO A 548 0.66 12.67 17.05
CA PRO A 548 0.67 12.43 15.61
C PRO A 548 1.78 11.45 15.18
N GLY A 549 1.43 10.45 14.38
CA GLY A 549 2.34 9.37 14.01
C GLY A 549 3.28 9.67 12.85
N THR A 550 3.22 10.86 12.24
CA THR A 550 4.02 11.21 11.05
C THR A 550 5.52 10.99 11.26
N ALA A 551 6.08 11.46 12.37
CA ALA A 551 7.50 11.31 12.67
C ALA A 551 7.88 9.86 13.01
N GLN A 552 7.01 9.13 13.69
CA GLN A 552 7.22 7.71 13.98
C GLN A 552 7.18 6.87 12.70
N ALA A 553 6.25 7.14 11.79
CA ALA A 553 6.17 6.48 10.50
C ALA A 553 7.42 6.74 9.64
N ALA A 554 7.96 7.96 9.65
CA ALA A 554 9.20 8.30 8.97
C ALA A 554 10.40 7.50 9.53
N ARG A 555 10.58 7.47 10.86
CA ARG A 555 11.63 6.66 11.51
C ARG A 555 11.53 5.18 11.14
N LEU A 556 10.32 4.62 11.17
CA LEU A 556 10.06 3.25 10.74
C LEU A 556 10.36 3.01 9.25
N ILE A 557 10.38 4.02 8.39
CA ILE A 557 10.81 3.82 7.00
C ILE A 557 12.35 3.88 6.92
N GLU A 558 12.98 4.77 7.67
CA GLU A 558 14.44 4.94 7.72
C GLU A 558 15.18 3.72 8.28
N GLU A 559 14.67 3.13 9.37
CA GLU A 559 15.24 1.91 9.97
C GLU A 559 15.42 0.81 8.92
N ILE A 560 14.42 0.59 8.08
CA ILE A 560 14.48 -0.42 7.02
C ILE A 560 15.47 -0.05 5.92
N CYS A 561 15.64 1.24 5.65
CA CYS A 561 16.61 1.70 4.66
C CYS A 561 18.06 1.55 5.16
N ASN A 562 18.26 1.53 6.48
CA ASN A 562 19.57 1.43 7.12
C ASN A 562 19.94 -0.01 7.56
N ASP A 563 18.96 -0.92 7.63
CA ASP A 563 19.17 -2.35 7.81
C ASP A 563 19.82 -2.95 6.54
N HIS A 564 21.16 -2.85 6.44
CA HIS A 564 21.99 -3.51 5.42
C HIS A 564 22.91 -4.55 6.03
#